data_AF-A0A7S1JNN4-F1
#
_entry.id   AF-A0A7S1JNN4-F1
#
_cell.length_a   1.000
_cell.length_b   1.000
_cell.length_c   1.000
_cell.angle_alpha   90.00
_cell.angle_beta   90.00
_cell.angle_gamma   90.00
#
_symmetry.space_group_name_H-M   'P 1'
#
loop_
_entity.id
_entity.type
_entity.pdbx_description
1 polymer ?
#
loop_
_entity_poly.entity_id
_entity_poly.type
_entity_poly.pdbx_seq_one_letter_code
_entity_poly.pdbx_strand_id
1 'polypeptide(L)'
;GDLLRCVGDTKNLVFLIRKDKYVFGVYMSAGIQLPHDPKGYNDYSCYVYDFSLSGHFEKPTKMLDDRRLVYVAGREGTVGKLRIDGIGGCLCLGYGTADDMRSCHHFILSDYLPEGYVGVRDEHG
;
A
#
# COMPACT_ATOMS: atom_id res chain seq x y z
N GLY A 1 -17.36 3.11 0.53
CA GLY A 1 -17.51 3.03 -0.93
C GLY A 1 -16.66 1.88 -1.42
N ASP A 2 -17.17 1.05 -2.31
CA ASP A 2 -16.45 -0.12 -2.82
C ASP A 2 -15.31 0.34 -3.74
N LEU A 3 -14.06 0.31 -3.23
CA LEU A 3 -12.84 0.68 -3.96
C LEU A 3 -12.79 -0.01 -5.33
N LEU A 4 -13.14 -1.30 -5.37
CA LEU A 4 -13.05 -2.13 -6.58
C LEU A 4 -14.04 -1.65 -7.64
N ARG A 5 -15.23 -1.22 -7.21
CA ARG A 5 -16.22 -0.63 -8.12
C ARG A 5 -15.74 0.71 -8.71
N CYS A 6 -14.93 1.46 -7.97
CA CYS A 6 -14.42 2.76 -8.41
C CYS A 6 -13.24 2.64 -9.38
N VAL A 7 -12.36 1.66 -9.19
CA VAL A 7 -11.14 1.53 -10.00
C VAL A 7 -11.29 0.55 -11.17
N GLY A 8 -12.20 -0.42 -11.10
CA GLY A 8 -12.42 -1.40 -12.17
C GLY A 8 -11.12 -2.07 -12.63
N ASP A 9 -10.91 -2.13 -13.94
CA ASP A 9 -9.73 -2.73 -14.58
C ASP A 9 -8.57 -1.74 -14.80
N THR A 10 -8.60 -0.60 -14.10
CA THR A 10 -7.59 0.46 -14.24
C THR A 10 -6.22 -0.04 -13.78
N LYS A 11 -5.18 0.29 -14.55
CA LYS A 11 -3.76 0.04 -14.23
C LYS A 11 -3.06 1.34 -13.80
N ASN A 12 -1.82 1.24 -13.32
CA ASN A 12 -1.03 2.39 -12.86
C ASN A 12 -1.74 3.15 -11.72
N LEU A 13 -2.10 2.41 -10.68
CA LEU A 13 -2.84 2.92 -9.54
C LEU A 13 -1.94 3.67 -8.57
N VAL A 14 -2.48 4.75 -7.99
CA VAL A 14 -1.83 5.51 -6.92
C VAL A 14 -2.72 5.48 -5.69
N PHE A 15 -2.21 4.92 -4.61
CA PHE A 15 -2.85 4.93 -3.30
C PHE A 15 -2.30 6.11 -2.51
N LEU A 16 -3.13 7.14 -2.30
CA LEU A 16 -2.74 8.32 -1.54
C LEU A 16 -3.33 8.24 -0.12
N ILE A 17 -2.46 8.27 0.88
CA ILE A 17 -2.80 8.19 2.29
C ILE A 17 -2.45 9.52 2.94
N ARG A 18 -3.38 10.01 3.77
CA ARG A 18 -3.17 11.18 4.60
C ARG A 18 -3.34 10.82 6.06
N LYS A 19 -2.33 11.15 6.87
CA LYS A 19 -2.37 11.07 8.33
C LYS A 19 -1.78 12.36 8.90
N ASP A 20 -2.61 13.19 9.50
CA ASP A 20 -2.24 14.51 10.02
C ASP A 20 -1.54 15.39 8.96
N LYS A 21 -0.26 15.72 9.18
CA LYS A 21 0.61 16.49 8.28
C LYS A 21 1.24 15.64 7.15
N TYR A 22 1.17 14.32 7.28
CA TYR A 22 1.81 13.40 6.36
C TYR A 22 0.89 13.08 5.19
N VAL A 23 1.44 13.21 3.99
CA VAL A 23 0.81 12.76 2.74
C VAL A 23 1.84 11.89 2.03
N PHE A 24 1.48 10.63 1.82
CA PHE A 24 2.36 9.60 1.30
C PHE A 24 1.54 8.53 0.60
N GLY A 25 2.20 7.56 -0.02
CA GLY A 25 1.47 6.57 -0.77
C GLY A 25 2.33 5.59 -1.50
N VAL A 26 1.64 4.78 -2.30
CA VAL A 26 2.22 3.73 -3.12
C VAL A 26 1.70 3.87 -4.54
N TYR A 27 2.62 3.82 -5.50
CA TYR A 27 2.29 3.57 -6.90
C TYR A 27 2.37 2.07 -7.18
N MET A 28 1.43 1.56 -7.97
CA MET A 28 1.40 0.18 -8.43
C MET A 28 1.13 0.15 -9.94
N SER A 29 2.03 -0.48 -10.71
CA SER A 29 1.90 -0.53 -12.18
C SER A 29 0.71 -1.38 -12.65
N ALA A 30 0.30 -2.36 -11.85
CA ALA A 30 -0.83 -3.23 -12.15
C ALA A 30 -2.17 -2.63 -11.73
N GLY A 31 -3.26 -3.22 -12.21
CA GLY A 31 -4.60 -3.05 -11.63
C GLY A 31 -4.85 -4.08 -10.53
N ILE A 32 -5.93 -3.90 -9.77
CA ILE A 32 -6.31 -4.84 -8.71
C ILE A 32 -6.95 -6.09 -9.34
N GLN A 33 -6.30 -7.24 -9.18
CA GLN A 33 -6.75 -8.51 -9.75
C GLN A 33 -7.43 -9.37 -8.68
N LEU A 34 -8.77 -9.43 -8.71
CA LEU A 34 -9.54 -10.26 -7.79
C LEU A 34 -9.34 -11.76 -8.05
N PRO A 35 -9.40 -12.60 -7.01
CA PRO A 35 -9.45 -14.04 -7.20
C PRO A 35 -10.73 -14.50 -7.90
N HIS A 36 -10.64 -15.66 -8.55
CA HIS A 36 -11.82 -16.33 -9.10
C HIS A 36 -12.79 -16.79 -8.00
N ASP A 37 -12.28 -17.29 -6.87
CA ASP A 37 -13.09 -17.64 -5.70
C ASP A 37 -13.39 -16.38 -4.85
N PRO A 38 -14.67 -16.00 -4.63
CA PRO A 38 -15.04 -14.87 -3.77
C PRO A 38 -14.52 -14.93 -2.34
N LYS A 39 -14.19 -16.13 -1.82
CA LYS A 39 -13.60 -16.36 -0.48
C LYS A 39 -12.08 -16.55 -0.52
N GLY A 40 -11.52 -16.70 -1.71
CA GLY A 40 -10.09 -16.93 -1.92
C GLY A 40 -9.26 -15.64 -1.86
N TYR A 41 -8.02 -15.77 -2.30
CA TYR A 41 -7.10 -14.67 -2.55
C TYR A 41 -6.38 -14.89 -3.87
N ASN A 42 -5.88 -13.80 -4.46
CA ASN A 42 -5.00 -13.83 -5.61
C ASN A 42 -3.71 -13.11 -5.24
N ASP A 43 -2.58 -13.64 -5.69
CA ASP A 43 -1.28 -13.01 -5.55
C ASP A 43 -0.58 -12.84 -6.89
N TYR A 44 0.09 -11.70 -7.07
CA TYR A 44 0.84 -11.40 -8.29
C TYR A 44 1.95 -10.39 -8.01
N SER A 45 2.98 -10.40 -8.86
CA SER A 45 4.09 -9.44 -8.78
C SER A 45 3.93 -8.32 -9.80
N CYS A 46 4.17 -7.09 -9.38
CA CYS A 46 4.24 -5.93 -10.28
C CYS A 46 5.25 -4.89 -9.79
N TYR A 47 5.49 -3.85 -10.60
CA TYR A 47 6.36 -2.74 -10.22
C TYR A 47 5.63 -1.81 -9.26
N VAL A 48 6.30 -1.49 -8.17
CA VAL A 48 5.77 -0.70 -7.07
C VAL A 48 6.84 0.30 -6.64
N TYR A 49 6.42 1.50 -6.25
CA TYR A 49 7.27 2.39 -5.48
C TYR A 49 6.47 3.14 -4.42
N ASP A 50 7.10 3.37 -3.28
CA ASP A 50 6.58 4.23 -2.23
C ASP A 50 6.96 5.69 -2.51
N PHE A 51 6.17 6.61 -2.00
CA PHE A 51 6.48 8.03 -2.07
C PHE A 51 5.94 8.79 -0.86
N SER A 52 6.59 9.90 -0.54
CA SER A 52 6.11 10.89 0.42
C SER A 52 6.01 12.23 -0.29
N LEU A 53 4.87 12.90 -0.15
CA LEU A 53 4.61 14.23 -0.71
C LEU A 53 4.70 15.34 0.34
N SER A 54 4.45 15.03 1.62
CA SER A 54 4.47 16.01 2.70
C SER A 54 4.85 15.38 4.04
N GLY A 55 5.59 16.12 4.85
CA GLY A 55 5.82 15.88 6.27
C GLY A 55 7.02 15.00 6.61
N HIS A 56 7.29 13.93 5.86
CA HIS A 56 8.43 13.04 6.14
C HIS A 56 9.77 13.56 5.61
N PHE A 57 9.75 14.42 4.59
CA PHE A 57 10.91 14.96 3.90
C PHE A 57 10.65 16.43 3.53
N GLU A 58 11.72 17.19 3.29
CA GLU A 58 11.65 18.60 2.86
C GLU A 58 11.00 18.76 1.47
N LYS A 59 11.25 17.80 0.57
CA LYS A 59 10.70 17.76 -0.80
C LYS A 59 9.97 16.44 -1.04
N PRO A 60 9.10 16.35 -2.06
CA PRO A 60 8.54 15.07 -2.48
C PRO A 60 9.65 14.06 -2.78
N THR A 61 9.53 12.86 -2.20
CA THR A 61 10.57 11.83 -2.23
C THR A 61 9.96 10.50 -2.66
N LYS A 62 10.58 9.88 -3.66
CA LYS A 62 10.31 8.50 -4.11
C LYS A 62 11.25 7.53 -3.40
N MET A 63 10.76 6.35 -3.03
CA MET A 63 11.54 5.31 -2.33
C MET A 63 11.02 3.91 -2.70
N LEU A 64 11.77 2.87 -2.31
CA LEU A 64 11.39 1.45 -2.49
C LEU A 64 10.88 1.11 -3.90
N ASP A 65 11.65 1.43 -4.93
CA ASP A 65 11.29 1.20 -6.34
C ASP A 65 11.74 -0.19 -6.81
N ASP A 66 10.86 -1.18 -6.66
CA ASP A 66 11.14 -2.58 -6.94
C ASP A 66 9.91 -3.38 -7.41
N ARG A 67 10.12 -4.69 -7.66
CA ARG A 67 9.04 -5.62 -7.93
C ARG A 67 8.55 -6.21 -6.62
N ARG A 68 7.27 -5.96 -6.30
CA ARG A 68 6.66 -6.39 -5.03
C ARG A 68 5.51 -7.35 -5.25
N LEU A 69 5.24 -8.13 -4.21
CA LEU A 69 4.14 -9.08 -4.19
C LEU A 69 2.88 -8.38 -3.73
N VAL A 70 1.79 -8.55 -4.47
CA VAL A 70 0.49 -7.96 -4.19
C VAL A 70 -0.48 -9.08 -3.91
N TYR A 71 -1.16 -9.02 -2.77
CA TYR A 71 -2.20 -9.93 -2.37
C TYR A 71 -3.54 -9.22 -2.37
N VAL A 72 -4.54 -9.84 -2.99
CA VAL A 72 -5.91 -9.31 -3.07
C VAL A 72 -6.86 -10.35 -2.54
N ALA A 73 -7.62 -10.02 -1.49
CA ALA A 73 -8.65 -10.90 -0.97
C ALA A 73 -9.93 -10.79 -1.82
N GLY A 74 -10.65 -11.90 -1.93
CA GLY A 74 -11.97 -11.92 -2.54
C GLY A 74 -12.98 -11.06 -1.75
N ARG A 75 -14.10 -10.76 -2.40
CA ARG A 75 -15.14 -9.87 -1.85
C ARG A 75 -15.72 -10.41 -0.54
N GLU A 76 -15.83 -11.73 -0.41
CA GLU A 76 -16.34 -12.43 0.78
C GLU A 76 -15.22 -12.89 1.74
N GLY A 77 -13.96 -12.54 1.44
CA GLY A 77 -12.82 -12.87 2.31
C GLY A 77 -12.85 -12.09 3.62
N THR A 78 -12.41 -12.76 4.69
CA THR A 78 -12.38 -12.25 6.09
C THR A 78 -11.07 -11.57 6.49
N VAL A 79 -10.11 -11.48 5.57
CA VAL A 79 -8.78 -10.89 5.78
C VAL A 79 -8.66 -9.52 5.09
N GLY A 80 -7.51 -8.86 5.25
CA GLY A 80 -7.21 -7.59 4.58
C GLY A 80 -7.42 -7.65 3.07
N LYS A 81 -8.02 -6.60 2.50
CA LYS A 81 -8.50 -6.59 1.11
C LYS A 81 -7.38 -6.41 0.09
N LEU A 82 -6.36 -5.63 0.43
CA LEU A 82 -5.18 -5.42 -0.39
C LEU A 82 -3.94 -5.37 0.50
N ARG A 83 -2.92 -6.14 0.15
CA ARG A 83 -1.60 -6.07 0.76
C ARG A 83 -0.54 -5.97 -0.33
N ILE A 84 0.37 -5.01 -0.20
CA ILE A 84 1.54 -4.84 -1.05
C ILE A 84 2.77 -5.07 -0.16
N ASP A 85 3.49 -6.14 -0.41
CA ASP A 85 4.54 -6.67 0.46
C ASP A 85 5.90 -6.65 -0.24
N GLY A 86 6.94 -6.27 0.50
CA GLY A 86 8.32 -6.24 0.01
C GLY A 86 9.32 -6.23 1.16
N ILE A 87 10.60 -6.47 0.86
CA ILE A 87 11.64 -6.61 1.89
C ILE A 87 11.74 -5.34 2.75
N GLY A 88 11.59 -4.16 2.14
CA GLY A 88 11.75 -2.88 2.82
C GLY A 88 10.48 -2.22 3.34
N GLY A 89 9.30 -2.80 3.16
CA GLY A 89 8.06 -2.17 3.61
C GLY A 89 6.79 -2.91 3.22
N CYS A 90 5.66 -2.41 3.74
CA CYS A 90 4.35 -3.00 3.52
C CYS A 90 3.25 -1.94 3.49
N LEU A 91 2.25 -2.14 2.62
CA LEU A 91 0.97 -1.45 2.67
C LEU A 91 -0.15 -2.47 2.79
N CYS A 92 -1.01 -2.36 3.79
CA CYS A 92 -2.24 -3.12 3.94
C CYS A 92 -3.45 -2.18 3.99
N LEU A 93 -4.48 -2.44 3.17
CA LEU A 93 -5.78 -1.79 3.23
C LEU A 93 -6.87 -2.80 3.62
N GLY A 94 -7.83 -2.37 4.44
CA GLY A 94 -8.80 -3.27 5.06
C GLY A 94 -8.22 -4.10 6.20
N TYR A 95 -7.17 -3.61 6.87
CA TYR A 95 -6.49 -4.36 7.93
C TYR A 95 -7.41 -4.56 9.15
N GLY A 96 -7.49 -5.79 9.67
CA GLY A 96 -8.40 -6.14 10.77
C GLY A 96 -9.83 -6.40 10.27
N THR A 97 -10.65 -5.35 10.16
CA THR A 97 -12.04 -5.48 9.69
C THR A 97 -12.11 -5.41 8.17
N ALA A 98 -12.42 -6.55 7.54
CA ALA A 98 -12.44 -6.71 6.09
C ALA A 98 -13.32 -5.66 5.36
N ASP A 99 -14.37 -5.14 6.01
CA ASP A 99 -15.31 -4.22 5.38
C ASP A 99 -14.87 -2.74 5.38
N ASP A 100 -13.81 -2.38 6.12
CA ASP A 100 -13.34 -0.99 6.17
C ASP A 100 -12.00 -0.78 5.47
N MET A 101 -12.08 -0.43 4.17
CA MET A 101 -10.94 0.00 3.36
C MET A 101 -10.20 1.24 3.92
N ARG A 102 -10.79 1.96 4.88
CA ARG A 102 -10.13 3.08 5.58
C ARG A 102 -9.17 2.59 6.67
N SER A 103 -9.26 1.32 7.08
CA SER A 103 -8.25 0.71 7.93
C SER A 103 -6.98 0.46 7.12
N CYS A 104 -5.91 1.17 7.49
CA CYS A 104 -4.65 1.16 6.77
C CYS A 104 -3.51 0.86 7.74
N HIS A 105 -2.63 -0.05 7.35
CA HIS A 105 -1.35 -0.29 8.00
C HIS A 105 -0.24 -0.10 6.97
N HIS A 106 0.69 0.81 7.23
CA HIS A 106 1.81 1.10 6.35
C HIS A 106 3.08 1.28 7.17
N PHE A 107 4.16 0.68 6.72
CA PHE A 107 5.49 0.88 7.29
C PHE A 107 6.57 0.74 6.22
N ILE A 108 7.71 1.38 6.48
CA ILE A 108 8.96 1.25 5.73
C ILE A 108 10.05 1.02 6.76
N LEU A 109 10.90 0.02 6.53
CA LEU A 109 12.01 -0.27 7.42
C LEU A 109 13.07 0.83 7.32
N SER A 110 13.68 1.20 8.46
CA SER A 110 14.65 2.30 8.51
C SER A 110 15.84 2.16 7.56
N ASP A 111 16.31 0.94 7.29
CA ASP A 111 17.40 0.67 6.34
C ASP A 111 17.06 1.06 4.89
N TYR A 112 15.78 1.26 4.60
CA TYR A 112 15.27 1.62 3.28
C TYR A 112 14.77 3.06 3.18
N LEU A 113 14.82 3.82 4.28
CA LEU A 113 14.48 5.23 4.25
C LEU A 113 15.63 6.03 3.61
N PRO A 114 15.34 6.85 2.59
CA PRO A 114 16.31 7.78 2.05
C PRO A 114 16.84 8.75 3.12
N GLU A 115 18.03 9.30 2.89
CA GLU A 115 18.57 10.39 3.70
C GLU A 115 17.59 11.58 3.75
N GLY A 116 17.55 12.25 4.90
CA GLY A 116 16.69 13.41 5.12
C GLY A 116 15.27 13.09 5.58
N TYR A 117 14.98 11.84 5.98
CA TYR A 117 13.73 11.51 6.67
C TYR A 117 13.69 12.18 8.05
N VAL A 118 12.62 12.93 8.32
CA VAL A 118 12.39 13.66 9.58
C VAL A 118 11.06 13.30 10.26
N GLY A 119 10.42 12.22 9.78
CA GLY A 119 9.18 11.71 10.37
C GLY A 119 9.42 11.04 11.72
N VAL A 120 8.31 10.70 12.39
CA VAL A 120 8.37 9.91 13.63
C VAL A 120 8.87 8.51 13.32
N ARG A 121 9.67 7.96 14.24
CA ARG A 121 10.26 6.63 14.21
C ARG A 121 9.87 5.86 15.47
N ASP A 122 9.72 4.55 15.35
CA ASP A 122 9.57 3.68 16.52
C ASP A 122 10.91 3.04 16.90
N GLU A 123 10.91 2.08 17.82
CA GLU A 123 12.12 1.39 18.27
C GLU A 123 12.75 0.47 17.20
N HIS A 124 12.00 0.12 16.16
CA HIS A 124 12.47 -0.59 14.98
C HIS A 124 12.82 0.36 13.82
N GLY A 125 12.67 1.66 14.07
CA GLY A 125 13.08 2.75 13.19
C GLY A 125 11.93 3.30 12.37
#